data_AF-A0A7X2SWU7-F1
#
_entry.id   AF-A0A7X2SWU7-F1
#
_cell.length_a   1.000
_cell.length_b   1.000
_cell.length_c   1.000
_cell.angle_alpha   90.00
_cell.angle_beta   90.00
_cell.angle_gamma   90.00
#
_symmetry.space_group_name_H-M   'P 1'
#
loop_
_entity.id
_entity.type
_entity.pdbx_description
1 polymer ?
#
loop_
_entity_poly.entity_id
_entity_poly.type
_entity_poly.pdbx_seq_one_letter_code
_entity_poly.pdbx_strand_id
1 'polypeptide(L)' 'MFIKILGSAAGGGFPQWNCNCANCHGVRNGTIQAQARTQS' A
#
# COMPACT_ATOMS: atom_id res chain seq x y z
N MET A 1 15.94 22.42 -1.80
CA MET A 1 15.77 21.20 -2.62
C MET A 1 14.42 20.59 -2.29
N PHE A 2 13.63 20.22 -3.29
CA PHE A 2 12.32 19.59 -3.09
C PHE A 2 12.35 18.17 -3.65
N ILE A 3 11.87 17.20 -2.88
CA ILE A 3 11.73 15.81 -3.29
C ILE A 3 10.23 15.47 -3.30
N LYS A 4 9.76 14.86 -4.38
CA LYS A 4 8.39 14.33 -4.49
C LYS A 4 8.44 12.81 -4.53
N ILE A 5 7.75 12.16 -3.59
CA ILE A 5 7.59 10.71 -3.56
C ILE A 5 6.34 10.36 -4.38
N LEU A 6 6.53 9.67 -5.50
CA LEU A 6 5.45 9.20 -6.37
C LEU A 6 4.89 7.84 -5.92
N GLY A 7 5.75 7.01 -5.31
CA GLY A 7 5.45 5.67 -4.84
C GLY A 7 6.46 5.24 -3.78
N SER A 8 6.03 4.37 -2.89
CA SER A 8 6.85 3.88 -1.76
C SER A 8 6.60 2.41 -1.43
N ALA A 9 5.76 1.72 -2.21
CA ALA A 9 5.59 0.29 -2.08
C ALA A 9 6.63 -0.45 -2.94
N ALA A 10 6.95 -1.68 -2.53
CA ALA A 10 7.66 -2.64 -3.38
C ALA A 10 6.78 -3.09 -4.57
N GLY A 11 7.29 -4.03 -5.37
CA GLY A 11 6.53 -4.63 -6.46
C GLY A 11 5.19 -5.20 -5.99
N GLY A 12 4.12 -4.92 -6.74
CA GLY A 12 2.75 -5.33 -6.41
C GLY A 12 1.92 -4.25 -5.69
N GLY A 13 2.55 -3.23 -5.11
CA GLY A 13 1.84 -2.16 -4.40
C GLY A 13 1.31 -2.57 -3.04
N PHE A 14 0.62 -1.66 -2.37
CA PHE A 14 -0.11 -1.95 -1.13
C PHE A 14 -1.48 -1.25 -1.14
N PRO A 15 -2.60 -1.97 -0.97
CA PRO A 15 -2.71 -3.43 -0.97
C PRO A 15 -2.41 -4.00 -2.37
N GLN A 16 -1.70 -5.13 -2.44
CA GLN A 16 -1.48 -5.84 -3.70
C GLN A 16 -2.77 -6.52 -4.16
N TRP A 17 -3.06 -6.47 -5.46
CA TRP A 17 -4.37 -6.85 -6.03
C TRP A 17 -4.84 -8.27 -5.66
N ASN A 18 -3.95 -9.27 -5.65
CA ASN A 18 -4.24 -10.67 -5.34
C ASN A 18 -3.80 -11.11 -3.94
N CYS A 19 -3.38 -10.19 -3.08
CA CYS A 19 -2.90 -10.52 -1.75
C CYS A 19 -4.00 -10.36 -0.69
N ASN A 20 -4.18 -11.34 0.18
CA ASN A 20 -5.10 -11.26 1.34
C ASN A 20 -4.38 -11.49 2.68
N CYS A 21 -3.09 -11.13 2.77
CA CYS A 21 -2.40 -11.12 4.06
C CYS A 21 -3.06 -10.13 5.03
N ALA A 22 -2.73 -10.22 6.32
CA ALA A 22 -3.33 -9.40 7.38
C ALA A 22 -3.34 -7.90 7.05
N ASN A 23 -2.26 -7.36 6.47
CA ASN A 23 -2.19 -5.95 6.11
C ASN A 23 -3.09 -5.59 4.93
N CYS A 24 -3.08 -6.38 3.85
CA CYS A 24 -3.91 -6.10 2.66
C CYS A 24 -5.39 -6.29 2.97
N HIS A 25 -5.74 -7.31 3.75
CA HIS A 25 -7.12 -7.52 4.22
C HIS A 25 -7.56 -6.39 5.15
N GLY A 26 -6.70 -6.02 6.11
CA GLY A 26 -7.03 -5.00 7.09
C GLY A 26 -7.25 -3.61 6.50
N VAL A 27 -6.43 -3.20 5.51
CA VAL A 27 -6.61 -1.89 4.86
C VAL A 27 -7.85 -1.86 3.97
N ARG A 28 -8.22 -2.99 3.33
CA ARG A 28 -9.47 -3.08 2.57
C ARG A 28 -10.70 -2.98 3.47
N ASN A 29 -10.64 -3.59 4.65
CA ASN A 29 -11.76 -3.61 5.59
C ASN A 29 -11.75 -2.44 6.58
N GLY A 30 -10.78 -1.53 6.49
CA GLY A 30 -10.64 -0.40 7.41
C GLY A 30 -10.33 -0.81 8.85
N THR A 31 -9.77 -2.00 9.09
CA THR A 31 -9.49 -2.51 10.45
C THR A 31 -8.07 -2.19 10.94
N ILE A 32 -7.23 -1.59 10.10
CA ILE A 32 -5.88 -1.14 10.46
C ILE A 32 -5.67 0.32 10.01
N GLN A 33 -4.81 1.04 10.72
CA GLN A 33 -4.37 2.38 10.31
C GLN A 33 -3.23 2.27 9.29
N ALA A 34 -3.59 2.13 8.02
CA ALA A 34 -2.65 2.10 6.91
C ALA A 34 -3.20 2.85 5.68
N GLN A 35 -2.32 3.27 4.76
CA GLN A 35 -2.67 3.97 3.53
C GLN A 35 -2.13 3.22 2.31
N ALA A 36 -2.90 3.24 1.22
CA ALA A 36 -2.49 2.63 -0.03
C ALA A 36 -1.25 3.32 -0.62
N ARG A 37 -0.40 2.54 -1.30
CA ARG A 37 0.84 3.00 -1.91
C ARG A 37 1.04 2.36 -3.28
N THR A 38 1.39 3.21 -4.24
CA THR A 38 1.84 2.84 -5.57
C THR A 38 3.31 2.42 -5.57
N GLN A 39 3.67 1.60 -6.55
CA GLN A 39 5.06 1.37 -6.98
C GLN A 39 5.45 2.51 -7.93
N SER A 40 6.68 3.03 -7.83
CA SER A 40 7.23 4.03 -8.75
C SER A 40 8.72 3.85 -8.92
#